data_AF-A0A5U6EM47-F1
#
_entry.id   AF-A0A5U6EM47-F1
#
_cell.length_a   1.000
_cell.length_b   1.000
_cell.length_c   1.000
_cell.angle_alpha   90.00
_cell.angle_beta   90.00
_cell.angle_gamma   90.00
#
_symmetry.space_group_name_H-M   'P 1'
#
loop_
_entity.id
_entity.type
_entity.pdbx_description
1 polymer ?
#
loop_
_entity_poly.entity_id
_entity_poly.type
_entity_poly.pdbx_seq_one_letter_code
_entity_poly.pdbx_strand_id
1 'polypeptide(L)'
;MNSEHFVRLALDILKCSQKELAGKLGVSSTQISKWKKGEHMSDDMEKKFRKITNIGEYSPLLVEWAGSVSNAEKWDRLMHFIADRVHDRAETGYVTTPLLDEEGFLCEETIDTLEKMGLSAPKSFPVELDINYENTDDEETEDLWDSISNNPHSSIIEKIYNSLNDVYGFYAAYVDELIQDEGLDIYSTDAINI
;
A
#
# COMPACT_ATOMS: atom_id res chain seq x y z
N MET A 1 -8.22 -7.36 -0.24
CA MET A 1 -7.54 -8.67 -0.32
C MET A 1 -6.76 -8.97 0.98
N ASN A 2 -7.36 -8.79 2.16
CA ASN A 2 -6.60 -8.72 3.42
C ASN A 2 -6.75 -9.92 4.36
N SER A 3 -7.62 -10.87 4.02
CA SER A 3 -7.93 -12.01 4.89
C SER A 3 -6.71 -12.87 5.21
N GLU A 4 -5.80 -13.02 4.24
CA GLU A 4 -4.57 -13.78 4.42
C GLU A 4 -3.60 -13.08 5.39
N HIS A 5 -3.36 -11.79 5.17
CA HIS A 5 -2.48 -10.96 6.01
C HIS A 5 -3.00 -10.89 7.45
N PHE A 6 -4.31 -10.75 7.66
CA PHE A 6 -4.90 -10.84 9.00
C PHE A 6 -4.57 -12.16 9.71
N VAL A 7 -4.67 -13.29 9.01
CA VAL A 7 -4.36 -14.60 9.58
C VAL A 7 -2.88 -14.72 9.89
N ARG A 8 -1.99 -14.38 8.94
CA ARG A 8 -0.54 -14.46 9.13
C ARG A 8 -0.09 -13.59 10.31
N LEU A 9 -0.51 -12.33 10.31
CA LEU A 9 -0.17 -11.37 11.34
C LEU A 9 -0.69 -11.80 12.72
N ALA A 10 -1.91 -12.33 12.81
CA ALA A 10 -2.43 -12.83 14.09
C ALA A 10 -1.66 -14.03 14.63
N LEU A 11 -1.25 -14.97 13.76
CA LEU A 11 -0.40 -16.09 14.18
C LEU A 11 0.96 -15.60 14.70
N ASP A 12 1.53 -14.61 14.02
CA ASP A 12 2.85 -14.06 14.36
C ASP A 12 2.84 -13.18 15.61
N ILE A 13 1.83 -12.34 15.82
CA ILE A 13 1.71 -11.48 17.01
C ILE A 13 1.34 -12.33 18.23
N LEU A 14 0.35 -13.22 18.11
CA LEU A 14 -0.16 -13.99 19.25
C LEU A 14 0.69 -15.23 19.56
N LYS A 15 1.66 -15.56 18.70
CA LYS A 15 2.53 -16.74 18.79
C LYS A 15 1.72 -18.01 19.06
N CYS A 16 0.62 -18.18 18.33
CA CYS A 16 -0.32 -19.28 18.53
C CYS A 16 -0.51 -20.13 17.26
N SER A 17 -1.05 -21.33 17.43
CA SER A 17 -1.44 -22.21 16.33
C SER A 17 -2.75 -21.78 15.68
N GLN A 18 -3.01 -22.22 14.45
CA GLN A 18 -4.30 -21.99 13.77
C GLN A 18 -5.50 -22.50 14.58
N LYS A 19 -5.33 -23.58 15.35
CA LYS A 19 -6.39 -24.13 16.21
C LYS A 19 -6.71 -23.19 17.37
N GLU A 20 -5.68 -22.61 17.99
CA GLU A 20 -5.85 -21.65 19.08
C GLU A 20 -6.44 -20.32 18.57
N LEU A 21 -5.98 -19.85 17.40
CA LEU A 21 -6.55 -18.67 16.73
C LEU A 21 -8.03 -18.87 16.41
N ALA A 22 -8.41 -20.02 15.86
CA ALA A 22 -9.79 -20.38 15.59
C ALA A 22 -10.65 -20.35 16.87
N GLY A 23 -10.11 -20.88 17.98
CA GLY A 23 -10.74 -20.81 19.30
C GLY A 23 -10.93 -19.38 19.80
N LYS A 24 -9.93 -18.49 19.64
CA LYS A 24 -10.03 -17.07 20.01
C LYS A 24 -11.08 -16.31 19.20
N LEU A 25 -11.26 -16.66 17.93
CA LEU A 25 -12.20 -16.01 17.01
C LEU A 25 -13.60 -16.64 17.04
N GLY A 26 -13.76 -17.81 17.67
CA GLY A 26 -15.01 -18.56 17.73
C GLY A 26 -15.40 -19.20 16.40
N VAL A 27 -14.41 -19.63 15.60
CA VAL A 27 -14.62 -20.23 14.27
C VAL A 27 -13.93 -21.59 14.16
N SER A 28 -14.13 -22.30 13.05
CA SER A 28 -13.42 -23.57 12.77
C SER A 28 -12.00 -23.31 12.26
N SER A 29 -11.08 -24.25 12.50
CA SER A 29 -9.73 -24.20 11.93
C SER A 29 -9.74 -24.23 10.39
N THR A 30 -10.75 -24.86 9.80
CA THR A 30 -10.99 -24.83 8.35
C THR A 30 -11.26 -23.41 7.85
N GLN A 31 -12.01 -22.60 8.60
CA GLN A 31 -12.26 -21.21 8.21
C GLN A 31 -10.96 -20.38 8.22
N ILE A 32 -10.07 -20.61 9.19
CA ILE A 32 -8.74 -19.98 9.19
C ILE A 32 -7.93 -20.38 7.95
N SER A 33 -7.99 -21.65 7.54
CA SER A 33 -7.30 -22.13 6.34
C SER A 33 -7.86 -21.52 5.05
N LYS A 34 -9.16 -21.23 5.01
CA LYS A 34 -9.84 -20.54 3.91
C LYS A 34 -9.39 -19.08 3.79
N TRP A 35 -9.43 -18.34 4.89
CA TRP A 35 -8.95 -16.95 4.92
C TRP A 35 -7.47 -16.82 4.60
N LYS A 36 -6.65 -17.79 5.03
CA LYS A 36 -5.23 -17.88 4.65
C LYS A 36 -5.01 -18.07 3.15
N LYS A 37 -6.02 -18.54 2.41
CA LYS A 37 -5.98 -18.67 0.94
C LYS A 37 -6.64 -17.48 0.21
N GLY A 38 -6.94 -16.39 0.91
CA GLY A 38 -7.58 -15.21 0.33
C GLY A 38 -9.10 -15.29 0.22
N GLU A 39 -9.78 -16.28 0.85
CA GLU A 39 -11.24 -16.30 0.86
C GLU A 39 -11.79 -15.08 1.62
N HIS A 40 -12.92 -14.53 1.14
CA HIS A 40 -13.57 -13.37 1.73
C HIS A 40 -13.76 -13.49 3.25
N MET A 41 -13.45 -12.42 3.96
CA MET A 41 -13.66 -12.25 5.39
C MET A 41 -14.67 -11.13 5.61
N SER A 42 -15.68 -11.37 6.44
CA SER A 42 -16.67 -10.35 6.80
C SER A 42 -16.07 -9.26 7.68
N ASP A 43 -16.59 -8.03 7.59
CA ASP A 43 -16.18 -6.88 8.41
C ASP A 43 -16.19 -7.16 9.92
N ASP A 44 -17.21 -7.88 10.41
CA ASP A 44 -17.31 -8.26 11.83
C ASP A 44 -16.12 -9.12 12.29
N MET A 45 -15.60 -9.94 11.38
CA MET A 45 -14.45 -10.78 11.66
C MET A 45 -13.15 -9.99 11.55
N GLU A 46 -13.04 -9.09 10.57
CA GLU A 46 -11.94 -8.13 10.50
C GLU A 46 -11.81 -7.32 11.80
N LYS A 47 -12.93 -6.77 12.32
CA LYS A 47 -12.96 -6.07 13.61
C LYS A 47 -12.45 -6.94 14.77
N LYS A 48 -12.79 -8.24 14.77
CA LYS A 48 -12.26 -9.18 15.76
C LYS A 48 -10.76 -9.39 15.61
N PHE A 49 -10.25 -9.51 14.38
CA PHE A 49 -8.82 -9.59 14.10
C PHE A 49 -8.09 -8.36 14.61
N ARG A 50 -8.52 -7.15 14.22
CA ARG A 50 -7.94 -5.88 14.67
C ARG A 50 -7.90 -5.76 16.18
N LYS A 51 -8.96 -6.21 16.87
CA LYS A 51 -9.02 -6.21 18.34
C LYS A 51 -8.00 -7.15 18.99
N ILE A 52 -7.75 -8.33 18.42
CA ILE A 52 -6.80 -9.30 19.00
C ILE A 52 -5.34 -9.01 18.60
N THR A 53 -5.10 -8.37 17.46
CA THR A 53 -3.76 -8.02 16.98
C THR A 53 -3.30 -6.63 17.40
N ASN A 54 -4.23 -5.75 17.77
CA ASN A 54 -3.97 -4.36 18.16
C ASN A 54 -3.22 -3.54 17.08
N ILE A 55 -3.63 -3.70 15.83
CA ILE A 55 -3.02 -3.00 14.68
C ILE A 55 -3.72 -1.69 14.34
N GLY A 56 -4.79 -1.33 15.06
CA GLY A 56 -5.61 -0.15 14.77
C GLY A 56 -6.26 -0.24 13.39
N GLU A 57 -6.25 0.87 12.67
CA GLU A 57 -6.82 1.00 11.32
C GLU A 57 -5.80 0.68 10.21
N TYR A 58 -4.52 0.49 10.53
CA TYR A 58 -3.51 0.16 9.53
C TYR A 58 -3.85 -1.13 8.77
N SER A 59 -3.50 -1.14 7.48
CA SER A 59 -3.60 -2.34 6.66
C SER A 59 -2.80 -3.49 7.28
N PRO A 60 -3.35 -4.72 7.38
CA PRO A 60 -2.58 -5.87 7.83
C PRO A 60 -1.43 -6.21 6.87
N LEU A 61 -1.55 -5.92 5.57
CA LEU A 61 -0.46 -6.06 4.60
C LEU A 61 0.70 -5.14 4.98
N LEU A 62 0.42 -3.85 5.21
CA LEU A 62 1.43 -2.87 5.61
C LEU A 62 2.13 -3.27 6.91
N VAL A 63 1.38 -3.74 7.91
CA VAL A 63 1.98 -4.16 9.20
C VAL A 63 2.82 -5.43 9.06
N GLU A 64 2.38 -6.40 8.25
CA GLU A 64 3.18 -7.60 7.93
C GLU A 64 4.46 -7.22 7.20
N TRP A 65 4.37 -6.37 6.18
CA TRP A 65 5.49 -5.91 5.37
C TRP A 65 6.50 -5.07 6.17
N ALA A 66 6.02 -4.18 7.05
CA ALA A 66 6.87 -3.33 7.88
C ALA A 66 7.43 -4.06 9.13
N GLY A 67 6.88 -5.23 9.46
CA GLY A 67 7.26 -6.07 10.59
C GLY A 67 6.77 -5.60 11.97
N SER A 68 6.19 -4.39 12.07
CA SER A 68 5.55 -3.90 13.30
C SER A 68 4.60 -2.74 13.01
N VAL A 69 3.67 -2.47 13.93
CA VAL A 69 2.75 -1.33 13.83
C VAL A 69 3.49 0.01 13.81
N SER A 70 4.56 0.14 14.61
CA SER A 70 5.36 1.38 14.64
C SER A 70 6.13 1.60 13.34
N ASN A 71 6.66 0.55 12.71
CA ASN A 71 7.28 0.71 11.40
C ASN A 71 6.24 0.96 10.31
N ALA A 72 5.06 0.36 10.40
CA ALA A 72 3.96 0.59 9.46
C ALA A 72 3.57 2.08 9.43
N GLU A 73 3.41 2.70 10.60
CA GLU A 73 3.15 4.14 10.72
C GLU A 73 4.23 5.00 10.04
N LYS A 74 5.50 4.65 10.19
CA LYS A 74 6.60 5.39 9.55
C LYS A 74 6.61 5.22 8.03
N TRP A 75 6.38 4.00 7.55
CA TRP A 75 6.29 3.70 6.12
C TRP A 75 5.08 4.37 5.47
N ASP A 76 3.93 4.36 6.14
CA ASP A 76 2.72 5.06 5.73
C ASP A 76 3.00 6.55 5.53
N ARG A 77 3.58 7.21 6.53
CA ARG A 77 3.96 8.64 6.44
C ARG A 77 4.95 8.92 5.31
N LEU A 78 5.97 8.09 5.15
CA LEU A 78 6.95 8.25 4.09
C LEU A 78 6.33 8.07 2.70
N MET A 79 5.49 7.05 2.50
CA MET A 79 4.82 6.81 1.21
C MET A 79 3.92 7.98 0.84
N HIS A 80 3.12 8.50 1.78
CA HIS A 80 2.30 9.67 1.54
C HIS A 80 3.12 10.93 1.27
N PHE A 81 4.21 11.13 2.02
CA PHE A 81 5.14 12.25 1.77
C PHE A 81 5.72 12.20 0.35
N ILE A 82 6.22 11.03 -0.08
CA ILE A 82 6.79 10.90 -1.43
C ILE A 82 5.69 11.10 -2.48
N ALA A 83 4.49 10.54 -2.28
CA ALA A 83 3.37 10.67 -3.21
C ALA A 83 2.96 12.12 -3.41
N ASP A 84 2.77 12.87 -2.31
CA ASP A 84 2.43 14.29 -2.32
C ASP A 84 3.48 15.12 -3.08
N ARG A 85 4.77 14.93 -2.75
CA ARG A 85 5.85 15.67 -3.40
C ARG A 85 6.04 15.34 -4.87
N VAL A 86 5.86 14.08 -5.24
CA VAL A 86 5.95 13.63 -6.63
C VAL A 86 4.75 14.14 -7.42
N HIS A 87 3.54 14.09 -6.86
CA HIS A 87 2.35 14.69 -7.44
C HIS A 87 2.53 16.19 -7.71
N ASP A 88 3.01 16.95 -6.73
CA ASP A 88 3.25 18.40 -6.87
C ASP A 88 4.27 18.77 -7.94
N ARG A 89 5.23 17.88 -8.22
CA ARG A 89 6.27 18.06 -9.24
C ARG A 89 5.83 17.57 -10.62
N ALA A 90 4.63 17.01 -10.76
CA ALA A 90 4.16 16.50 -12.05
C ALA A 90 4.00 17.64 -13.07
N GLU A 91 4.70 17.53 -14.20
CA GLU A 91 4.62 18.51 -15.30
C GLU A 91 3.60 18.11 -16.39
N THR A 92 2.77 17.10 -16.13
CA THR A 92 1.83 16.55 -17.12
C THR A 92 0.60 17.43 -17.35
N GLY A 93 0.27 18.30 -16.38
CA GLY A 93 -0.96 19.09 -16.38
C GLY A 93 -2.21 18.31 -15.96
N TYR A 94 -2.07 17.04 -15.57
CA TYR A 94 -3.15 16.18 -15.10
C TYR A 94 -2.94 15.79 -13.64
N VAL A 95 -4.05 15.59 -12.92
CA VAL A 95 -4.04 15.16 -11.52
C VAL A 95 -3.98 13.64 -11.48
N THR A 96 -2.86 13.09 -11.01
CA THR A 96 -2.69 11.65 -10.80
C THR A 96 -3.44 11.21 -9.54
N THR A 97 -4.75 11.01 -9.69
CA THR A 97 -5.67 10.69 -8.57
C THR A 97 -5.21 9.54 -7.66
N PRO A 98 -4.57 8.46 -8.13
CA PRO A 98 -4.07 7.41 -7.23
C PRO A 98 -3.02 7.90 -6.20
N LEU A 99 -2.26 8.96 -6.49
CA LEU A 99 -1.26 9.52 -5.56
C LEU A 99 -1.88 10.39 -4.46
N LEU A 100 -3.12 10.86 -4.65
CA LEU A 100 -3.86 11.63 -3.63
C LEU A 100 -4.42 10.72 -2.53
N ASP A 101 -4.48 9.42 -2.79
CA ASP A 101 -4.97 8.38 -1.89
C ASP A 101 -6.37 8.63 -1.27
N GLU A 102 -7.29 9.20 -2.05
CA GLU A 102 -8.65 9.49 -1.56
C GLU A 102 -9.40 8.23 -1.07
N GLU A 103 -9.08 7.08 -1.66
CA GLU A 103 -9.67 5.78 -1.33
C GLU A 103 -8.85 4.96 -0.30
N GLY A 104 -7.66 5.42 0.11
CA GLY A 104 -6.84 4.78 1.16
C GLY A 104 -6.14 3.48 0.74
N PHE A 105 -5.77 3.33 -0.53
CA PHE A 105 -5.12 2.14 -1.09
C PHE A 105 -3.65 2.34 -1.48
N LEU A 106 -3.10 3.56 -1.40
CA LEU A 106 -1.74 3.90 -1.86
C LEU A 106 -0.69 2.94 -1.30
N CYS A 107 -0.70 2.71 0.02
CA CYS A 107 0.26 1.81 0.65
C CYS A 107 0.10 0.35 0.20
N GLU A 108 -1.13 -0.14 0.06
CA GLU A 108 -1.40 -1.53 -0.33
C GLU A 108 -0.95 -1.79 -1.77
N GLU A 109 -1.32 -0.91 -2.70
CA GLU A 109 -0.96 -1.00 -4.11
C GLU A 109 0.56 -0.83 -4.31
N THR A 110 1.19 0.05 -3.52
CA THR A 110 2.64 0.22 -3.53
C THR A 110 3.34 -1.05 -3.09
N ILE A 111 2.92 -1.65 -1.97
CA ILE A 111 3.53 -2.88 -1.46
C ILE A 111 3.33 -4.03 -2.45
N ASP A 112 2.12 -4.22 -2.98
CA ASP A 112 1.84 -5.25 -3.97
C ASP A 112 2.71 -5.07 -5.24
N THR A 113 2.90 -3.83 -5.69
CA THR A 113 3.82 -3.51 -6.79
C THR A 113 5.27 -3.88 -6.46
N LEU A 114 5.76 -3.53 -5.26
CA LEU A 114 7.11 -3.87 -4.81
C LEU A 114 7.31 -5.40 -4.72
N GLU A 115 6.33 -6.13 -4.20
CA GLU A 115 6.36 -7.60 -4.13
C GLU A 115 6.37 -8.25 -5.53
N LYS A 116 5.56 -7.75 -6.46
CA LYS A 116 5.55 -8.18 -7.88
C LYS A 116 6.89 -7.90 -8.57
N MET A 117 7.59 -6.83 -8.18
CA MET A 117 8.95 -6.53 -8.63
C MET A 117 10.02 -7.42 -7.97
N GLY A 118 9.65 -8.25 -6.99
CA GLY A 118 10.54 -9.15 -6.28
C GLY A 118 11.34 -8.47 -5.16
N LEU A 119 10.93 -7.28 -4.72
CA LEU A 119 11.56 -6.59 -3.60
C LEU A 119 11.08 -7.21 -2.29
N SER A 120 12.02 -7.67 -1.47
CA SER A 120 11.68 -8.23 -0.16
C SER A 120 11.24 -7.14 0.82
N ALA A 121 10.38 -7.53 1.76
CA ALA A 121 9.96 -6.67 2.86
C ALA A 121 11.16 -6.09 3.63
N PRO A 122 11.10 -4.81 4.05
CA PRO A 122 12.15 -4.19 4.83
C PRO A 122 12.27 -4.87 6.20
N LYS A 123 13.51 -5.11 6.66
CA LYS A 123 13.73 -5.70 8.00
C LYS A 123 13.34 -4.76 9.14
N SER A 124 13.49 -3.46 8.90
CA SER A 124 13.21 -2.38 9.85
C SER A 124 13.03 -1.08 9.09
N PHE A 125 12.38 -0.09 9.71
CA PHE A 125 12.36 1.25 9.16
C PHE A 125 13.77 1.88 9.21
N PRO A 126 14.27 2.49 8.12
CA PRO A 126 15.57 3.15 8.09
C PRO A 126 15.59 4.39 9.00
N VAL A 127 16.61 4.52 9.85
CA VAL A 127 16.67 5.60 10.86
C VAL A 127 16.87 6.97 10.19
N GLU A 128 17.62 7.00 9.09
CA GLU A 128 17.86 8.17 8.26
C GLU A 128 16.58 8.75 7.65
N LEU A 129 15.53 7.95 7.50
CA LEU A 129 14.23 8.40 6.99
C LEU A 129 13.27 8.80 8.11
N ASP A 130 13.61 8.55 9.39
CA ASP A 130 12.72 8.74 10.55
C ASP A 130 12.75 10.20 11.04
N ILE A 131 12.26 11.09 10.18
CA ILE A 131 12.26 12.54 10.42
C ILE A 131 10.84 13.10 10.44
N ASN A 132 10.71 14.38 10.84
CA ASN A 132 9.43 15.06 10.84
C ASN A 132 9.16 15.76 9.51
N TYR A 133 8.43 15.08 8.61
CA TYR A 133 8.11 15.59 7.27
C TYR A 133 7.25 16.87 7.22
N GLU A 134 6.55 17.21 8.31
CA GLU A 134 5.64 18.37 8.34
C GLU A 134 6.34 19.70 8.61
N ASN A 135 7.55 19.66 9.20
CA ASN A 135 8.28 20.85 9.64
C ASN A 135 9.70 20.92 9.06
N THR A 136 9.93 20.26 7.93
CA THR A 136 11.22 20.23 7.25
C THR A 136 11.47 21.57 6.55
N ASP A 137 12.60 22.21 6.81
CA ASP A 137 13.03 23.40 6.06
C ASP A 137 13.65 23.02 4.68
N ASP A 138 14.05 24.02 3.90
CA ASP A 138 14.55 23.78 2.54
C ASP A 138 15.87 22.97 2.53
N GLU A 139 16.78 23.20 3.50
CA GLU A 139 18.06 22.45 3.60
C GLU A 139 17.80 21.01 4.07
N GLU A 140 16.97 20.82 5.10
CA GLU A 140 16.59 19.50 5.58
C GLU A 140 15.81 18.70 4.51
N THR A 141 15.12 19.39 3.60
CA THR A 141 14.40 18.76 2.48
C THR A 141 15.38 18.19 1.46
N GLU A 142 16.47 18.88 1.13
CA GLU A 142 17.51 18.35 0.22
C GLU A 142 18.18 17.09 0.81
N ASP A 143 18.58 17.14 2.09
CA ASP A 143 19.17 15.99 2.79
C ASP A 143 18.22 14.79 2.87
N LEU A 144 16.91 15.05 3.01
CA LEU A 144 15.88 14.02 2.96
C LEU A 144 15.79 13.37 1.56
N TRP A 145 15.84 14.14 0.48
CA TRP A 145 15.81 13.58 -0.88
C TRP A 145 17.03 12.71 -1.17
N ASP A 146 18.19 13.09 -0.66
CA ASP A 146 19.39 12.26 -0.71
C ASP A 146 19.19 10.96 0.07
N SER A 147 18.59 11.02 1.26
CA SER A 147 18.29 9.85 2.09
C SER A 147 17.28 8.92 1.40
N ILE A 148 16.24 9.46 0.77
CA ILE A 148 15.24 8.73 -0.02
C ILE A 148 15.91 8.04 -1.20
N SER A 149 16.78 8.74 -1.93
CA SER A 149 17.48 8.23 -3.11
C SER A 149 18.48 7.13 -2.78
N ASN A 150 19.10 7.19 -1.60
CA ASN A 150 20.10 6.22 -1.16
C ASN A 150 19.49 4.96 -0.53
N ASN A 151 18.24 5.00 -0.08
CA ASN A 151 17.58 3.82 0.46
C ASN A 151 16.87 3.01 -0.67
N PRO A 152 17.11 1.69 -0.78
CA PRO A 152 16.58 0.89 -1.89
C PRO A 152 15.05 0.86 -1.99
N HIS A 153 14.34 0.86 -0.86
CA HIS A 153 12.88 0.79 -0.86
C HIS A 153 12.28 2.14 -1.23
N SER A 154 12.69 3.21 -0.54
CA SER A 154 12.13 4.56 -0.81
C SER A 154 12.49 5.08 -2.19
N SER A 155 13.70 4.81 -2.69
CA SER A 155 14.08 5.23 -4.05
C SER A 155 13.30 4.49 -5.14
N ILE A 156 12.90 3.23 -4.91
CA ILE A 156 12.03 2.50 -5.84
C ILE A 156 10.60 3.05 -5.77
N ILE A 157 10.08 3.31 -4.56
CA ILE A 157 8.76 3.92 -4.37
C ILE A 157 8.67 5.26 -5.10
N GLU A 158 9.65 6.14 -4.91
CA GLU A 158 9.73 7.42 -5.62
C GLU A 158 9.70 7.23 -7.15
N LYS A 159 10.48 6.27 -7.68
CA LYS A 159 10.49 5.98 -9.12
C LYS A 159 9.17 5.43 -9.63
N ILE A 160 8.48 4.60 -8.85
CA ILE A 160 7.15 4.09 -9.17
C ILE A 160 6.17 5.27 -9.29
N TYR A 161 6.16 6.18 -8.32
CA TYR A 161 5.24 7.32 -8.34
C TYR A 161 5.54 8.30 -9.47
N ASN A 162 6.82 8.58 -9.76
CA ASN A 162 7.18 9.43 -10.90
C ASN A 162 6.74 8.79 -12.22
N SER A 163 6.98 7.49 -12.39
CA SER A 163 6.53 6.76 -13.58
C SER A 163 5.01 6.75 -13.70
N LEU A 164 4.31 6.66 -12.57
CA LEU A 164 2.85 6.72 -12.53
C LEU A 164 2.34 8.08 -13.00
N ASN A 165 2.94 9.20 -12.59
CA ASN A 165 2.60 10.52 -13.11
C ASN A 165 2.68 10.58 -14.64
N ASP A 166 3.79 10.10 -15.21
CA ASP A 166 4.01 10.14 -16.65
C ASP A 166 2.96 9.30 -17.41
N VAL A 167 2.75 8.06 -16.96
CA VAL A 167 1.79 7.14 -17.59
C VAL A 167 0.35 7.63 -17.41
N TYR A 168 0.01 8.14 -16.24
CA TYR A 168 -1.31 8.67 -15.94
C TYR A 168 -1.60 9.93 -16.77
N GLY A 169 -0.62 10.82 -16.91
CA GLY A 169 -0.73 11.99 -17.77
C GLY A 169 -0.98 11.61 -19.24
N PHE A 170 -0.28 10.59 -19.75
CA PHE A 170 -0.54 10.05 -21.08
C PHE A 170 -1.95 9.45 -21.20
N TYR A 171 -2.36 8.63 -20.23
CA TYR A 171 -3.70 8.04 -20.19
C TYR A 171 -4.78 9.14 -20.23
N ALA A 172 -4.69 10.12 -19.33
CA ALA A 172 -5.66 11.19 -19.21
C ALA A 172 -5.72 12.07 -20.47
N ALA A 173 -4.58 12.33 -21.10
CA ALA A 173 -4.51 13.18 -22.30
C ALA A 173 -5.04 12.52 -23.58
N TYR A 174 -4.88 11.20 -23.72
CA TYR A 174 -5.04 10.53 -25.03
C TYR A 174 -5.92 9.29 -25.02
N VAL A 175 -6.14 8.67 -23.86
CA VAL A 175 -6.84 7.39 -23.75
C VAL A 175 -8.20 7.56 -23.08
N ASP A 176 -8.28 8.37 -22.03
CA ASP A 176 -9.49 8.52 -21.22
C ASP A 176 -10.71 8.94 -22.06
N GLU A 177 -10.58 9.97 -22.90
CA GLU A 177 -11.67 10.42 -23.77
C GLU A 177 -12.16 9.32 -24.73
N LEU A 178 -11.27 8.45 -25.21
CA LEU A 178 -11.64 7.35 -26.10
C LEU A 178 -12.38 6.24 -25.34
N ILE A 179 -11.98 5.96 -24.10
CA ILE A 179 -12.65 4.99 -23.25
C ILE A 179 -14.05 5.48 -22.85
N GLN A 180 -14.20 6.78 -22.58
CA GLN A 180 -15.48 7.39 -22.20
C GLN A 180 -16.40 7.69 -23.40
N ASP A 181 -15.94 7.51 -24.65
CA ASP A 181 -16.78 7.71 -25.84
C ASP A 181 -17.81 6.57 -25.98
N GLU A 182 -19.05 6.87 -25.58
CA GLU A 182 -20.20 5.95 -25.71
C GLU A 182 -20.42 5.47 -27.15
N GLY A 183 -20.01 6.23 -28.16
CA GLY A 183 -20.12 5.87 -29.57
C GLY A 183 -19.12 4.80 -30.01
N LEU A 184 -18.00 4.67 -29.29
CA LEU A 184 -17.00 3.62 -29.53
C LEU A 184 -17.31 2.33 -28.78
N ASP A 185 -18.11 2.38 -27.70
CA ASP A 185 -18.53 1.24 -26.88
C ASP A 185 -17.34 0.33 -26.49
N ILE A 186 -16.20 0.96 -26.14
CA ILE A 186 -14.92 0.27 -25.91
C ILE A 186 -15.05 -0.82 -24.84
N TYR A 187 -15.86 -0.59 -23.80
CA TYR A 187 -16.13 -1.54 -22.72
C TYR A 187 -16.73 -2.87 -23.20
N SER A 188 -17.37 -2.89 -24.36
CA SER A 188 -17.97 -4.08 -24.97
C SER A 188 -17.03 -4.78 -25.96
N THR A 189 -15.80 -4.29 -26.11
CA THR A 189 -14.81 -4.78 -27.08
C THR A 189 -13.57 -5.36 -26.41
N ASP A 190 -12.77 -6.11 -27.15
CA ASP A 190 -11.48 -6.64 -26.66
C ASP A 190 -10.47 -5.53 -26.31
N ALA A 191 -10.68 -4.30 -26.80
CA ALA A 191 -9.82 -3.14 -26.54
C ALA A 191 -9.87 -2.64 -25.09
N ILE A 192 -10.80 -3.14 -24.27
CA ILE A 192 -10.82 -2.86 -22.81
C ILE A 192 -9.60 -3.43 -22.07
N ASN A 193 -8.89 -4.41 -22.65
CA ASN A 193 -7.75 -5.08 -21.99
C ASN A 193 -6.40 -4.40 -22.27
N ILE A 194 -6.41 -3.16 -22.77
CA ILE A 194 -5.20 -2.37 -23.06
C ILE A 194 -4.72 -1.67 -21.78
#